data_AF-A0A1W1VHY7-F1
#
_entry.id   AF-A0A1W1VHY7-F1
#
_cell.length_a   1.000
_cell.length_b   1.000
_cell.length_c   1.000
_cell.angle_alpha   90.00
_cell.angle_beta   90.00
_cell.angle_gamma   90.00
#
_symmetry.space_group_name_H-M   'P 1'
#
loop_
_entity.id
_entity.type
_entity.pdbx_description
1 polymer ?
#
loop_
_entity_poly.entity_id
_entity_poly.type
_entity_poly.pdbx_seq_one_letter_code
_entity_poly.pdbx_strand_id
1 'polypeptide(L)'
;MPGMKRAPLLTLLLALGTPDAGARVRLGEALPAHPWAEAGREVIVVYSHDCGDLGELWGAVMSAGLPVRAVNAEDVPAPAPAGLNVWRGAEATAFARALRVGTYPAVLLVRGGRVLNAWEGTFRGDLGITPGS
;
A
#
# COMPACT_ATOMS: atom_id res chain seq x y z
N MET A 1 33.08 10.11 -2.04
CA MET A 1 32.03 10.22 -1.01
C MET A 1 31.22 8.93 -1.04
N PRO A 2 31.13 8.16 0.05
CA PRO A 2 30.44 6.88 0.04
C PRO A 2 28.95 7.12 -0.18
N GLY A 3 28.39 6.51 -1.22
CA GLY A 3 26.98 6.63 -1.57
C GLY A 3 26.12 6.16 -0.41
N MET A 4 25.36 7.08 0.18
CA MET A 4 24.29 6.77 1.11
C MET A 4 23.34 5.80 0.39
N LYS A 5 23.38 4.52 0.78
CA LYS A 5 22.32 3.58 0.48
C LYS A 5 21.07 4.11 1.17
N ARG A 6 20.29 4.93 0.45
CA ARG A 6 18.98 5.38 0.89
C ARG A 6 18.22 4.13 1.32
N ALA A 7 17.63 4.16 2.50
CA ALA A 7 16.78 3.10 3.01
C ALA A 7 15.32 3.54 2.74
N PRO A 8 14.84 3.43 1.49
CA PRO A 8 13.54 3.96 1.11
C PRO A 8 12.41 3.25 1.87
N LEU A 9 12.66 2.03 2.38
CA LEU A 9 11.77 1.36 3.33
C LEU A 9 11.71 2.09 4.68
N LEU A 10 12.84 2.55 5.24
CA LEU A 10 12.83 3.26 6.52
C LEU A 10 12.11 4.61 6.36
N THR A 11 12.35 5.28 5.23
CA THR A 11 11.62 6.49 4.84
C THR A 11 10.14 6.22 4.65
N LEU A 12 9.75 5.13 3.97
CA LEU A 12 8.36 4.70 3.88
C LEU A 12 7.77 4.42 5.27
N LEU A 13 8.47 3.70 6.15
CA LEU A 13 8.02 3.41 7.51
C LEU A 13 7.89 4.68 8.38
N LEU A 14 8.72 5.69 8.15
CA LEU A 14 8.68 7.00 8.83
C LEU A 14 7.58 7.90 8.25
N ALA A 15 7.39 7.87 6.93
CA ALA A 15 6.36 8.56 6.17
C ALA A 15 4.96 8.04 6.48
N LEU A 16 4.84 6.72 6.63
CA LEU A 16 3.70 6.01 7.18
C LEU A 16 3.67 6.17 8.72
N GLY A 17 3.93 7.39 9.23
CA GLY A 17 4.16 7.71 10.63
C GLY A 17 3.16 7.08 11.61
N THR A 18 3.55 7.06 12.89
CA THR A 18 2.92 6.31 14.00
C THR A 18 1.46 5.93 13.77
N PRO A 19 1.12 4.64 13.85
CA PRO A 19 -0.18 4.12 13.45
C PRO A 19 -1.28 4.95 14.09
N ASP A 20 -2.19 5.46 13.27
CA ASP A 20 -3.51 5.78 13.80
C ASP A 20 -4.04 4.45 14.38
N ALA A 21 -4.47 4.48 15.63
CA ALA A 21 -4.85 3.30 16.43
C ALA A 21 -6.15 2.63 15.94
N GLY A 22 -6.48 2.82 14.66
CA GLY A 22 -7.65 2.30 13.96
C GLY A 22 -7.36 1.16 12.99
N ALA A 23 -6.10 0.75 12.78
CA ALA A 23 -5.78 -0.37 11.87
C ALA A 23 -6.46 -1.67 12.36
N ARG A 24 -7.48 -2.12 11.62
CA ARG A 24 -8.28 -3.30 11.95
C ARG A 24 -7.70 -4.58 11.34
N VAL A 25 -6.77 -4.44 10.41
CA VAL A 25 -6.06 -5.55 9.78
C VAL A 25 -5.23 -6.28 10.83
N ARG A 26 -5.38 -7.61 10.87
CA ARG A 26 -4.70 -8.46 11.84
C ARG A 26 -3.28 -8.78 11.37
N LEU A 27 -2.30 -8.34 12.15
CA LEU A 27 -0.90 -8.66 11.89
C LEU A 27 -0.63 -10.16 12.04
N GLY A 28 0.23 -10.70 11.20
CA GLY A 28 0.58 -12.12 11.13
C GLY A 28 -0.44 -13.01 10.41
N GLU A 29 -1.65 -12.49 10.13
CA GLU A 29 -2.67 -13.22 9.37
C GLU A 29 -2.24 -13.39 7.91
N ALA A 30 -2.66 -14.52 7.32
CA ALA A 30 -2.50 -14.74 5.90
C ALA A 30 -3.40 -13.78 5.12
N LEU A 31 -2.91 -13.34 3.97
CA LEU A 31 -3.71 -12.59 3.02
C LEU A 31 -4.92 -13.43 2.57
N PRO A 32 -6.08 -12.80 2.36
CA PRO A 32 -7.20 -13.45 1.69
C PRO A 32 -6.80 -13.95 0.29
N ALA A 33 -7.63 -14.80 -0.31
CA ALA A 33 -7.38 -15.32 -1.67
C ALA A 33 -7.18 -14.19 -2.69
N HIS A 34 -6.14 -14.32 -3.51
CA HIS A 34 -5.70 -13.30 -4.46
C HIS A 34 -5.01 -13.95 -5.68
N PRO A 35 -4.96 -13.26 -6.85
CA PRO A 35 -4.55 -13.89 -8.11
C PRO A 35 -3.04 -13.81 -8.39
N TRP A 36 -2.27 -13.10 -7.56
CA TRP A 36 -0.82 -12.99 -7.75
C TRP A 36 -0.05 -14.02 -6.92
N ALA A 37 1.13 -14.38 -7.41
CA ALA A 37 2.08 -15.16 -6.62
C ALA A 37 2.68 -14.28 -5.51
N GLU A 38 2.79 -14.86 -4.32
CA GLU A 38 3.41 -14.21 -3.17
C GLU A 38 4.87 -13.85 -3.45
N ALA A 39 5.26 -12.64 -3.05
CA ALA A 39 6.65 -12.23 -3.09
C ALA A 39 7.33 -12.40 -1.71
N GLY A 40 8.66 -12.34 -1.71
CA GLY A 40 9.44 -12.35 -0.47
C GLY A 40 9.06 -11.19 0.46
N ARG A 41 8.95 -9.97 -0.07
CA ARG A 41 8.32 -8.81 0.58
C ARG A 41 7.61 -7.99 -0.47
N GLU A 42 6.42 -7.51 -0.18
CA GLU A 42 5.63 -6.66 -1.08
C GLU A 42 4.79 -5.64 -0.31
N VAL A 43 4.37 -4.61 -1.03
CA VAL A 43 3.44 -3.59 -0.55
C VAL A 43 2.12 -3.75 -1.27
N ILE A 44 1.02 -3.83 -0.53
CA ILE A 44 -0.33 -3.83 -1.09
C ILE A 44 -0.99 -2.52 -0.73
N VAL A 45 -1.43 -1.77 -1.73
CA VAL A 45 -2.22 -0.56 -1.55
C VAL A 45 -3.66 -0.89 -1.94
N VAL A 46 -4.53 -0.86 -0.94
CA VAL A 46 -5.98 -1.03 -1.09
C VAL A 46 -6.61 0.35 -1.06
N TYR A 47 -7.34 0.71 -2.10
CA TYR A 47 -7.90 2.06 -2.25
C TYR A 47 -9.27 2.01 -2.92
N SER A 48 -10.03 3.08 -2.81
CA SER A 48 -11.30 3.27 -3.52
C SER A 48 -11.27 4.57 -4.32
N HIS A 49 -12.33 4.82 -5.09
CA HIS A 49 -12.47 6.04 -5.89
C HIS A 49 -12.60 7.31 -5.03
N ASP A 50 -13.04 7.18 -3.77
CA ASP A 50 -13.28 8.30 -2.85
C ASP A 50 -12.01 8.77 -2.12
N CYS A 51 -10.86 8.14 -2.34
CA CYS A 51 -9.62 8.50 -1.65
C CYS A 51 -9.02 9.86 -2.08
N GLY A 52 -9.53 10.47 -3.16
CA GLY A 52 -8.99 11.70 -3.71
C GLY A 52 -7.64 11.50 -4.40
N ASP A 53 -6.74 12.48 -4.26
CA ASP A 53 -5.39 12.40 -4.84
C ASP A 53 -4.47 11.51 -4.01
N LEU A 54 -3.94 10.47 -4.65
CA LEU A 54 -3.03 9.49 -4.07
C LEU A 54 -1.60 9.63 -4.60
N GLY A 55 -1.28 10.67 -5.36
CA GLY A 55 0.00 10.84 -6.06
C GLY A 55 1.22 10.72 -5.15
N GLU A 56 1.21 11.38 -3.99
CA GLU A 56 2.30 11.30 -3.01
C GLU A 56 2.44 9.87 -2.45
N LEU A 57 1.33 9.23 -2.08
CA LEU A 57 1.34 7.85 -1.58
C LEU A 57 1.95 6.92 -2.62
N TRP A 58 1.50 7.01 -3.88
CA TRP A 58 2.01 6.21 -4.98
C TRP A 58 3.50 6.44 -5.20
N GLY A 59 3.96 7.70 -5.18
CA GLY A 59 5.38 8.02 -5.27
C GLY A 59 6.21 7.37 -4.17
N ALA A 60 5.72 7.41 -2.92
CA ALA A 60 6.40 6.85 -1.76
C ALA A 60 6.51 5.32 -1.88
N VAL A 61 5.40 4.61 -2.14
CA VAL A 61 5.42 3.14 -2.24
C VAL A 61 6.25 2.65 -3.43
N MET A 62 6.22 3.35 -4.56
CA MET A 62 7.01 2.99 -5.74
C MET A 62 8.51 3.25 -5.51
N SER A 63 8.86 4.29 -4.75
CA SER A 63 10.25 4.58 -4.39
C SER A 63 10.86 3.56 -3.41
N ALA A 64 10.02 2.79 -2.71
CA ALA A 64 10.45 1.80 -1.71
C ALA A 64 11.25 0.63 -2.31
N GLY A 65 11.19 0.43 -3.63
CA GLY A 65 11.89 -0.66 -4.33
C GLY A 65 11.32 -2.05 -4.00
N LEU A 66 10.09 -2.11 -3.49
CA LEU A 66 9.35 -3.35 -3.27
C LEU A 66 8.34 -3.57 -4.40
N PRO A 67 7.99 -4.83 -4.73
CA PRO A 67 6.81 -5.13 -5.52
C PRO A 67 5.57 -4.44 -4.92
N VAL A 68 4.85 -3.69 -5.75
CA VAL A 68 3.61 -3.00 -5.35
C VAL A 68 2.41 -3.70 -6.01
N ARG A 69 1.37 -3.96 -5.21
CA ARG A 69 0.07 -4.45 -5.67
C ARG A 69 -0.97 -3.37 -5.43
N ALA A 70 -1.62 -2.92 -6.50
CA ALA A 70 -2.76 -2.02 -6.39
C ALA A 70 -4.06 -2.82 -6.39
N VAL A 71 -4.88 -2.63 -5.37
CA VAL A 71 -6.19 -3.27 -5.23
C VAL A 71 -7.24 -2.18 -5.14
N ASN A 72 -8.11 -2.12 -6.14
CA ASN A 72 -9.29 -1.28 -6.04
C ASN A 72 -10.37 -2.05 -5.27
N ALA A 73 -10.73 -1.55 -4.09
CA ALA A 73 -11.74 -2.14 -3.23
C ALA A 73 -13.14 -2.11 -3.85
N GLU A 74 -13.35 -1.26 -4.86
CA GLU A 74 -14.63 -1.05 -5.51
C GLU A 74 -14.49 -1.21 -7.02
N ASP A 75 -15.58 -1.62 -7.67
CA ASP A 75 -15.59 -1.78 -9.12
C ASP A 75 -15.79 -0.45 -9.86
N VAL A 76 -15.31 0.65 -9.27
CA VAL A 76 -15.42 2.02 -9.79
C VAL A 76 -14.05 2.50 -10.25
N PRO A 77 -13.86 2.86 -11.54
CA PRO A 77 -12.63 3.44 -12.08
C PRO A 77 -11.96 4.48 -11.17
N ALA A 78 -10.76 4.16 -10.68
CA ALA A 78 -9.94 5.06 -9.88
C ALA A 78 -8.51 5.05 -10.41
N PRO A 79 -7.86 6.21 -10.54
CA PRO A 79 -6.54 6.33 -11.15
C PRO A 79 -5.48 5.60 -10.33
N ALA A 80 -4.58 4.91 -11.03
CA ALA A 80 -3.36 4.35 -10.49
C ALA A 80 -2.17 4.80 -11.36
N PRO A 81 -0.94 4.74 -10.84
CA PRO A 81 0.26 5.09 -11.61
C PRO A 81 0.37 4.28 -12.89
N ALA A 82 0.87 4.94 -13.95
CA ALA A 82 1.14 4.26 -15.22
C ALA A 82 2.09 3.07 -15.01
N GLY A 83 1.79 1.95 -15.66
CA GLY A 83 2.57 0.71 -15.56
C GLY A 83 2.24 -0.16 -14.34
N LEU A 84 1.37 0.28 -13.43
CA LEU A 84 0.86 -0.55 -12.35
C LEU A 84 -0.45 -1.23 -12.77
N ASN A 85 -0.47 -2.56 -12.78
CA ASN A 85 -1.71 -3.30 -13.02
C ASN A 85 -2.56 -3.26 -11.74
N VAL A 86 -3.76 -2.69 -11.85
CA VAL A 86 -4.72 -2.61 -10.75
C VAL A 86 -5.59 -3.84 -10.78
N TRP A 87 -5.66 -4.56 -9.66
CA TRP A 87 -6.65 -5.62 -9.49
C TRP A 87 -8.00 -5.04 -9.09
N ARG A 88 -9.06 -5.50 -9.76
CA ARG A 88 -10.41 -4.92 -9.73
C ARG A 88 -11.48 -6.00 -9.87
N GLY A 89 -12.75 -5.61 -9.73
CA GLY A 89 -13.89 -6.51 -9.83
C GLY A 89 -14.27 -7.16 -8.51
N ALA A 90 -15.26 -8.04 -8.56
CA ALA A 90 -15.88 -8.64 -7.37
C ALA A 90 -14.88 -9.35 -6.44
N GLU A 91 -13.85 -9.99 -6.99
CA GLU A 91 -12.83 -10.68 -6.20
C GLU A 91 -11.93 -9.69 -5.45
N ALA A 92 -11.56 -8.57 -6.08
CA ALA A 92 -10.80 -7.51 -5.43
C ALA A 92 -11.60 -6.86 -4.28
N THR A 93 -12.90 -6.65 -4.49
CA THR A 93 -13.82 -6.19 -3.45
C THR A 93 -13.94 -7.20 -2.30
N ALA A 94 -14.07 -8.49 -2.61
CA ALA A 94 -14.13 -9.53 -1.58
C ALA A 94 -12.83 -9.60 -0.76
N PHE A 95 -11.68 -9.49 -1.42
CA PHE A 95 -10.38 -9.41 -0.76
C PHE A 95 -10.29 -8.20 0.17
N ALA A 96 -10.65 -7.00 -0.30
CA ALA A 96 -10.63 -5.78 0.51
C ALA A 96 -11.55 -5.88 1.74
N ARG A 97 -12.74 -6.48 1.58
CA ARG A 97 -13.67 -6.74 2.69
C ARG A 97 -13.12 -7.77 3.69
N ALA A 98 -12.46 -8.81 3.19
CA ALA A 98 -11.86 -9.84 4.03
C ALA A 98 -10.69 -9.32 4.88
N LEU A 99 -9.95 -8.33 4.38
CA LEU A 99 -8.91 -7.61 5.15
C LEU A 99 -9.47 -6.82 6.33
N ARG A 100 -10.76 -6.47 6.29
CA ARG A 100 -11.45 -5.69 7.33
C ARG A 100 -10.81 -4.33 7.61
N VAL A 101 -10.24 -3.68 6.60
CA VAL A 101 -9.73 -2.32 6.73
C VAL A 101 -10.84 -1.39 7.26
N GLY A 102 -10.50 -0.51 8.20
CA GLY A 102 -11.38 0.48 8.77
C GLY A 102 -11.58 1.70 7.88
N THR A 103 -10.57 2.07 7.08
CA THR A 103 -10.64 3.19 6.13
C THR A 103 -9.74 2.98 4.90
N TYR A 104 -10.05 3.70 3.82
CA TYR A 104 -9.23 3.76 2.60
C TYR A 104 -8.59 5.16 2.45
N PRO A 105 -7.39 5.26 1.86
CA PRO A 105 -6.54 4.16 1.41
C PRO A 105 -5.92 3.39 2.59
N ALA A 106 -5.59 2.13 2.35
CA ALA A 106 -4.86 1.28 3.28
C ALA A 106 -3.61 0.72 2.60
N VAL A 107 -2.49 0.73 3.31
CA VAL A 107 -1.20 0.22 2.86
C VAL A 107 -0.83 -0.96 3.75
N LEU A 108 -0.49 -2.10 3.15
CA LEU A 108 -0.05 -3.29 3.85
C LEU A 108 1.38 -3.61 3.46
N LEU A 109 2.22 -3.88 4.44
CA LEU A 109 3.51 -4.54 4.22
C LEU A 109 3.32 -6.03 4.42
N VAL A 110 3.68 -6.83 3.41
CA VAL A 110 3.45 -8.28 3.40
C VAL A 110 4.77 -9.03 3.17
N ARG A 111 4.89 -10.21 3.76
CA ARG A 111 6.00 -11.15 3.52
C ARG A 111 5.48 -12.57 3.46
N GLY A 112 5.68 -13.26 2.33
CA GLY A 112 5.23 -14.64 2.13
C GLY A 112 3.76 -14.80 2.46
N GLY A 113 2.92 -13.95 1.85
CA GLY A 113 1.48 -13.97 2.03
C GLY A 113 0.96 -13.55 3.39
N ARG A 114 1.79 -13.03 4.32
CA ARG A 114 1.35 -12.60 5.66
C ARG A 114 1.53 -11.10 5.90
N VAL A 115 0.55 -10.50 6.56
CA VAL A 115 0.59 -9.07 6.91
C VAL A 115 1.63 -8.84 8.02
N LEU A 116 2.67 -8.07 7.71
CA LEU A 116 3.67 -7.62 8.69
C LEU A 116 3.27 -6.31 9.33
N ASN A 117 2.67 -5.39 8.55
CA ASN A 117 2.21 -4.11 9.05
C ASN A 117 1.07 -3.59 8.18
N ALA A 118 0.24 -2.72 8.75
CA ALA A 118 -0.90 -2.11 8.09
C ALA A 118 -1.04 -0.66 8.54
N TRP A 119 -1.28 0.22 7.57
CA TRP A 119 -1.56 1.64 7.80
C TRP A 119 -2.82 1.99 7.06
N GLU A 120 -3.72 2.71 7.71
CA GLU A 120 -5.01 3.07 7.14
C GLU A 120 -5.21 4.58 7.31
N GLY A 121 -5.75 5.25 6.29
CA GLY A 121 -6.22 6.62 6.40
C GLY A 121 -5.46 7.61 5.53
N THR A 122 -5.39 8.85 5.99
CA THR A 122 -4.88 9.96 5.16
C THR A 122 -3.36 10.02 5.24
N PHE A 123 -2.69 9.71 4.13
CA PHE A 123 -1.25 9.86 3.99
C PHE A 123 -0.95 11.29 3.51
N ARG A 124 -0.46 12.16 4.41
CA ARG A 124 -0.06 13.56 4.11
C ARG A 124 1.28 13.86 4.76
N GLY A 125 2.10 14.68 4.10
CA GLY A 125 3.38 15.18 4.62
C GLY A 125 4.57 14.75 3.75
N ASP A 126 5.79 15.16 4.13
CA ASP A 126 7.00 14.71 3.45
C ASP A 126 7.14 13.19 3.63
N LEU A 127 6.64 12.43 2.65
CA LEU A 127 6.80 10.98 2.59
C LEU A 127 8.23 10.57 2.21
N GLY A 128 9.18 11.50 2.34
CA GLY A 128 10.58 11.41 1.96
C GLY A 128 10.81 11.38 0.45
N ILE A 129 9.88 11.96 -0.31
CA ILE A 129 10.02 12.16 -1.74
C ILE A 129 10.59 13.56 -1.95
N THR A 130 11.91 13.67 -2.09
CA THR A 130 12.47 14.88 -2.68
C THR A 130 12.13 14.85 -4.17
N PRO A 131 11.42 15.85 -4.73
CA PRO A 131 11.28 15.94 -6.17
C PRO A 131 12.69 15.98 -6.78
N GLY A 132 12.91 15.11 -7.77
CA GLY A 132 14.18 15.01 -8.47
C GLY A 132 14.61 16.38 -8.98
N SER A 133 15.88 16.71 -8.68
CA SER A 133 16.62 17.83 -9.25
C SER A 133 16.68 17.77 -10.77
#